data_AF-A0A1M2V3P5-F1
#
_entry.id   AF-A0A1M2V3P5-F1
#
_cell.length_a   1.000
_cell.length_b   1.000
_cell.length_c   1.000
_cell.angle_alpha   90.00
_cell.angle_beta   90.00
_cell.angle_gamma   90.00
#
_symmetry.space_group_name_H-M   'P 1'
#
loop_
_entity.id
_entity.type
_entity.pdbx_description
1 polymer ?
#
loop_
_entity_poly.entity_id
_entity_poly.type
_entity_poly.pdbx_seq_one_letter_code
_entity_poly.pdbx_strand_id
1 'polypeptide(L)'
;MASEAVSVLVGHLPRNGGEYANYNLHKAIFTHVEKKVAPAAPSAACPPLSVIVYAIQNILTITPPSLGLLPSLLQLLVHLEIVRLDLIAKLTDVLRQHDHHASQNDHPVRLLPDADRRALEGLTKPSRVAAQRTVYRELIDSCCLLHIHHLWRTDDPDRSAPITTPLIDYFPSFFARDPATRAQCAAALNARPWHHGITPDELAKNARVGAQAAEFMVRAAQYAADPVGYATEHGYALPLPPGGRVLELTDPDRFAPDAEFDDVFPPPDLDKIAQAVQRFIGMVQPAHDALRLILADRV
;
A
#
# COMPACT_ATOMS: atom_id res chain seq x y z
N MET A 1 -9.05 16.72 25.86
CA MET A 1 -8.51 17.67 24.84
C MET A 1 -8.21 16.98 23.50
N ALA A 2 -7.41 15.92 23.41
CA ALA A 2 -7.13 15.23 22.12
C ALA A 2 -8.40 14.72 21.39
N SER A 3 -9.37 14.20 22.13
CA SER A 3 -10.67 13.74 21.58
C SER A 3 -11.47 14.85 20.91
N GLU A 4 -11.40 16.08 21.41
CA GLU A 4 -12.15 17.22 20.87
C GLU A 4 -11.50 17.73 19.57
N ALA A 5 -10.17 17.85 19.57
CA ALA A 5 -9.41 18.24 18.36
C ALA A 5 -9.62 17.23 17.20
N VAL A 6 -9.67 15.94 17.51
CA VAL A 6 -9.98 14.88 16.54
C VAL A 6 -11.42 14.99 16.03
N SER A 7 -12.38 15.29 16.91
CA SER A 7 -13.78 15.46 16.50
C SER A 7 -13.97 16.64 15.53
N VAL A 8 -13.29 17.76 15.76
CA VAL A 8 -13.31 18.92 14.86
C VAL A 8 -12.69 18.57 13.50
N LEU A 9 -11.58 17.82 13.49
CA LEU A 9 -10.94 17.38 12.25
C LEU A 9 -11.90 16.57 11.39
N VAL A 10 -12.62 15.60 11.99
CA VAL A 10 -13.60 14.77 11.27
C VAL A 10 -14.69 15.63 10.60
N GLY A 11 -15.09 16.74 11.22
CA GLY A 11 -16.03 17.69 10.64
C GLY A 11 -15.51 18.42 9.39
N HIS A 12 -14.19 18.56 9.26
CA HIS A 12 -13.54 19.19 8.12
C HIS A 12 -13.13 18.21 7.02
N LEU A 13 -13.23 16.90 7.24
CA LEU A 13 -12.82 15.92 6.23
C LEU A 13 -13.81 15.88 5.06
N PRO A 14 -13.32 15.65 3.83
CA PRO A 14 -14.17 15.62 2.65
C PRO A 14 -15.21 14.49 2.74
N ARG A 15 -16.45 14.77 2.34
CA ARG A 15 -17.54 13.78 2.36
C ARG A 15 -17.74 13.09 1.02
N ASN A 16 -17.25 13.68 -0.07
CA ASN A 16 -17.40 13.18 -1.43
C ASN A 16 -16.11 13.31 -2.26
N GLY A 17 -15.98 12.53 -3.32
CA GLY A 17 -14.79 12.47 -4.17
C GLY A 17 -14.36 13.82 -4.79
N GLY A 18 -15.32 14.70 -5.12
CA GLY A 18 -15.02 16.01 -5.72
C GLY A 18 -14.37 17.02 -4.77
N GLU A 19 -14.53 16.84 -3.46
CA GLU A 19 -13.98 17.75 -2.45
C GLU A 19 -12.46 17.59 -2.29
N TYR A 20 -11.89 16.45 -2.73
CA TYR A 20 -10.44 16.20 -2.74
C TYR A 20 -9.67 17.05 -3.75
N ALA A 21 -10.34 17.81 -4.62
CA ALA A 21 -9.67 18.79 -5.48
C ALA A 21 -9.53 20.18 -4.81
N ASN A 22 -10.13 20.39 -3.63
CA ASN A 22 -10.21 21.71 -3.01
C ASN A 22 -8.96 22.05 -2.19
N TYR A 23 -8.07 22.86 -2.76
CA TYR A 23 -6.85 23.34 -2.11
C TYR A 23 -7.09 24.00 -0.74
N ASN A 24 -8.12 24.84 -0.61
CA ASN A 24 -8.40 25.55 0.64
C ASN A 24 -8.85 24.59 1.75
N LEU A 25 -9.60 23.55 1.38
CA LEU A 25 -9.99 22.47 2.29
C LEU A 25 -8.75 21.71 2.78
N HIS A 26 -7.84 21.35 1.87
CA HIS A 26 -6.60 20.67 2.23
C HIS A 26 -5.72 21.48 3.16
N LYS A 27 -5.55 22.77 2.86
CA LYS A 27 -4.81 23.69 3.73
C LYS A 27 -5.43 23.78 5.12
N ALA A 28 -6.75 23.84 5.22
CA ALA A 28 -7.46 23.89 6.50
C ALA A 28 -7.26 22.58 7.31
N ILE A 29 -7.42 21.43 6.66
CA ILE A 29 -7.22 20.11 7.26
C ILE A 29 -5.77 19.95 7.75
N PHE A 30 -4.79 20.23 6.89
CA PHE A 30 -3.38 20.15 7.24
C PHE A 30 -3.03 21.07 8.42
N THR A 31 -3.47 22.32 8.37
CA THR A 31 -3.23 23.30 9.44
C THR A 31 -3.84 22.83 10.76
N HIS A 32 -5.02 22.20 10.73
CA HIS A 32 -5.66 21.67 11.93
C HIS A 32 -4.94 20.44 12.47
N VAL A 33 -4.53 19.50 11.61
CA VAL A 33 -3.73 18.33 12.00
C VAL A 33 -2.43 18.78 12.68
N GLU A 34 -1.68 19.66 12.02
CA GLU A 34 -0.39 20.16 12.49
C GLU A 34 -0.52 20.92 13.82
N LYS A 35 -1.49 21.83 13.94
CA LYS A 35 -1.58 22.73 15.10
C LYS A 35 -2.37 22.16 16.28
N LYS A 36 -3.28 21.21 16.05
CA LYS A 36 -4.24 20.76 17.07
C LYS A 36 -4.22 19.27 17.35
N VAL A 37 -3.86 18.43 16.37
CA VAL A 37 -3.89 16.97 16.53
C VAL A 37 -2.50 16.42 16.84
N ALA A 38 -1.49 16.73 16.04
CA ALA A 38 -0.13 16.23 16.22
C ALA A 38 0.48 16.55 17.61
N PRO A 39 0.31 17.76 18.19
CA PRO A 39 0.85 18.08 19.51
C PRO A 39 0.11 17.38 20.67
N ALA A 40 -1.12 16.92 20.44
CA ALA A 40 -2.01 16.36 21.46
C ALA A 40 -2.10 14.82 21.41
N ALA A 41 -1.68 14.20 20.31
CA ALA A 41 -1.70 12.76 20.13
C ALA A 41 -0.42 12.13 20.71
N PRO A 42 -0.51 11.07 21.52
CA PRO A 42 0.65 10.26 21.86
C PRO A 42 1.31 9.74 20.57
N SER A 43 2.63 9.76 20.49
CA SER A 43 3.37 9.25 19.32
C SER A 43 3.09 7.77 19.01
N ALA A 44 2.59 7.02 20.00
CA ALA A 44 2.19 5.62 19.86
C ALA A 44 0.73 5.41 19.40
N ALA A 45 -0.09 6.46 19.30
CA ALA A 45 -1.50 6.32 18.94
C ALA A 45 -1.68 6.25 17.41
N CYS A 46 -2.40 5.24 16.93
CA CYS A 46 -2.80 5.19 15.52
C CYS A 46 -3.73 6.37 15.19
N PRO A 47 -3.52 7.09 14.07
CA PRO A 47 -4.42 8.16 13.68
C PRO A 47 -5.85 7.65 13.43
N PRO A 48 -6.88 8.51 13.55
CA PRO A 48 -8.25 8.14 13.21
C PRO A 48 -8.36 7.65 11.76
N LEU A 49 -9.21 6.64 11.50
CA LEU A 49 -9.38 6.04 10.17
C LEU A 49 -9.66 7.09 9.08
N SER A 50 -10.51 8.07 9.37
CA SER A 50 -10.86 9.12 8.42
C SER A 50 -9.66 9.97 8.01
N VAL A 51 -8.71 10.21 8.92
CA VAL A 51 -7.46 10.93 8.65
C VAL A 51 -6.54 10.09 7.78
N ILE A 52 -6.43 8.79 8.05
CA ILE A 52 -5.64 7.85 7.25
C ILE A 52 -6.19 7.79 5.81
N VAL A 53 -7.51 7.60 5.66
CA VAL A 53 -8.18 7.53 4.35
C VAL A 53 -7.97 8.82 3.57
N TYR A 54 -8.14 9.97 4.22
CA TYR A 54 -7.90 11.26 3.60
C TYR A 54 -6.45 11.43 3.15
N ALA A 55 -5.46 11.06 3.98
CA ALA A 55 -4.04 11.15 3.61
C ALA A 55 -3.71 10.23 2.42
N ILE A 56 -4.24 9.01 2.41
CA ILE A 56 -4.07 8.07 1.29
C ILE A 56 -4.66 8.67 0.01
N GLN A 57 -5.89 9.18 0.07
CA GLN A 57 -6.55 9.77 -1.09
C GLN A 57 -5.76 10.97 -1.63
N ASN A 58 -5.24 11.84 -0.74
CA ASN A 58 -4.36 12.92 -1.15
C ASN A 58 -3.14 12.45 -1.92
N ILE A 59 -2.45 11.40 -1.46
CA ILE A 59 -1.30 10.86 -2.19
C ILE A 59 -1.72 10.34 -3.57
N LEU A 60 -2.85 9.64 -3.66
CA LEU A 60 -3.33 9.03 -4.90
C LEU A 60 -3.92 10.02 -5.91
N THR A 61 -4.36 11.21 -5.48
CA THR A 61 -5.00 12.21 -6.36
C THR A 61 -4.07 13.33 -6.82
N ILE A 62 -2.79 13.31 -6.44
CA ILE A 62 -1.82 14.31 -6.92
C ILE A 62 -1.57 14.09 -8.42
N THR A 63 -1.68 15.17 -9.20
CA THR A 63 -1.43 15.17 -10.65
C THR A 63 -0.32 16.17 -11.00
N PRO A 64 0.81 15.74 -11.58
CA PRO A 64 1.18 14.35 -11.88
C PRO A 64 1.51 13.56 -10.60
N PRO A 65 1.31 12.23 -10.57
CA PRO A 65 1.56 11.42 -9.38
C PRO A 65 2.99 11.56 -8.85
N SER A 66 3.11 11.80 -7.54
CA SER A 66 4.42 11.87 -6.88
C SER A 66 4.83 10.49 -6.36
N LEU A 67 5.61 9.76 -7.15
CA LEU A 67 6.12 8.43 -6.78
C LEU A 67 7.06 8.46 -5.56
N GLY A 68 7.67 9.60 -5.26
CA GLY A 68 8.44 9.80 -4.02
C GLY A 68 7.60 9.71 -2.74
N LEU A 69 6.27 9.75 -2.83
CA LEU A 69 5.36 9.57 -1.69
C LEU A 69 4.98 8.09 -1.45
N LEU A 70 5.47 7.14 -2.27
CA LEU A 70 5.18 5.72 -2.09
C LEU A 70 5.59 5.16 -0.71
N PRO A 71 6.74 5.54 -0.11
CA PRO A 71 7.06 5.14 1.27
C PRO A 71 6.01 5.61 2.29
N SER A 72 5.50 6.83 2.13
CA SER A 72 4.45 7.37 2.99
C SER A 72 3.12 6.63 2.76
N LEU A 73 2.79 6.29 1.52
CA LEU A 73 1.63 5.46 1.19
C LEU A 73 1.73 4.08 1.84
N LEU A 74 2.88 3.41 1.76
CA LEU A 74 3.13 2.14 2.43
C LEU A 74 2.88 2.24 3.94
N GLN A 75 3.41 3.29 4.59
CA GLN A 75 3.17 3.53 6.02
C GLN A 75 1.69 3.68 6.35
N LEU A 76 0.95 4.46 5.55
CA LEU A 76 -0.50 4.66 5.74
C LEU A 76 -1.29 3.37 5.53
N LEU A 77 -0.90 2.53 4.56
CA LEU A 77 -1.50 1.22 4.34
C LEU A 77 -1.29 0.28 5.54
N VAL A 78 -0.13 0.36 6.21
CA VAL A 78 0.08 -0.39 7.45
C VAL A 78 -0.87 0.08 8.55
N HIS A 79 -1.02 1.40 8.73
CA HIS A 79 -1.99 1.91 9.72
C HIS A 79 -3.42 1.47 9.40
N LEU A 80 -3.79 1.47 8.12
CA LEU A 80 -5.09 0.97 7.68
C LEU A 80 -5.28 -0.52 7.99
N GLU A 81 -4.24 -1.34 7.82
CA GLU A 81 -4.25 -2.76 8.20
C GLU A 81 -4.35 -2.96 9.71
N ILE A 82 -3.62 -2.17 10.51
CA ILE A 82 -3.72 -2.20 11.97
C ILE A 82 -5.15 -1.89 12.41
N VAL A 83 -5.76 -0.85 11.84
CA VAL A 83 -7.17 -0.52 12.10
C VAL A 83 -8.08 -1.67 11.72
N ARG A 84 -7.87 -2.30 10.55
CA ARG A 84 -8.66 -3.47 10.12
C ARG A 84 -8.55 -4.61 11.12
N LEU A 85 -7.34 -4.97 11.55
CA LEU A 85 -7.11 -6.07 12.49
C LEU A 85 -7.74 -5.80 13.86
N ASP A 86 -7.60 -4.57 14.38
CA ASP A 86 -8.23 -4.14 15.63
C ASP A 86 -9.77 -4.19 15.54
N LEU A 87 -10.34 -3.74 14.41
CA LEU A 87 -11.78 -3.82 14.16
C LEU A 87 -12.26 -5.28 14.15
N ILE A 88 -11.56 -6.17 13.45
CA ILE A 88 -11.93 -7.59 13.41
C ILE A 88 -11.88 -8.20 14.83
N ALA A 89 -10.83 -7.93 15.60
CA ALA A 89 -10.72 -8.41 16.98
C ALA A 89 -11.90 -7.94 17.85
N LYS A 90 -12.21 -6.63 17.82
CA LYS A 90 -13.34 -6.05 18.55
C LYS A 90 -14.69 -6.65 18.13
N LEU A 91 -14.92 -6.80 16.83
CA LEU A 91 -16.14 -7.41 16.31
C LEU A 91 -16.29 -8.87 16.75
N THR A 92 -15.21 -9.64 16.71
CA THR A 92 -15.19 -11.02 17.21
C THR A 92 -15.47 -11.09 18.71
N ASP A 93 -14.93 -10.16 19.50
CA ASP A 93 -15.21 -10.09 20.93
C ASP A 93 -16.67 -9.75 21.23
N VAL A 94 -17.26 -8.80 20.48
CA VAL A 94 -18.68 -8.46 20.58
C VAL A 94 -19.56 -9.68 20.29
N LEU A 95 -19.25 -10.45 19.23
CA LEU A 95 -19.96 -11.68 18.89
C LEU A 95 -19.81 -12.75 19.99
N ARG A 96 -18.60 -12.92 20.53
CA ARG A 96 -18.35 -13.87 21.62
C ARG A 96 -19.12 -13.52 22.89
N GLN A 97 -19.17 -12.23 23.25
CA GLN A 97 -19.97 -11.76 24.38
C GLN A 97 -21.46 -11.96 24.14
N HIS A 98 -21.93 -11.68 22.92
CA HIS A 98 -23.32 -11.94 22.52
C HIS A 98 -23.70 -13.41 22.73
N ASP A 99 -22.89 -14.34 22.21
CA ASP A 99 -23.14 -15.78 22.34
C ASP A 99 -23.12 -16.24 23.81
N HIS A 100 -22.20 -15.68 24.62
CA HIS A 100 -22.12 -15.97 26.04
C HIS A 100 -23.39 -15.56 26.80
N HIS A 101 -23.84 -14.30 26.66
CA HIS A 101 -25.04 -13.82 27.34
C HIS A 101 -26.31 -14.50 26.82
N ALA A 102 -26.38 -14.80 25.52
CA ALA A 102 -27.48 -15.56 24.93
C ALA A 102 -27.60 -16.97 25.54
N SER A 103 -26.46 -17.62 25.82
CA SER A 103 -26.45 -18.96 26.43
C SER A 103 -26.85 -18.99 27.91
N GLN A 104 -26.63 -17.89 28.64
CA GLN A 104 -26.88 -17.81 30.08
C GLN A 104 -28.32 -17.39 30.43
N ASN A 105 -29.16 -17.02 29.44
CA ASN A 105 -30.46 -16.38 29.66
C ASN A 105 -30.37 -15.17 30.62
N ASP A 106 -29.27 -14.42 30.53
CA ASP A 106 -29.00 -13.30 31.44
C ASP A 106 -29.89 -12.11 31.08
N HIS A 107 -30.96 -11.92 31.84
CA HIS A 107 -32.03 -10.95 31.55
C HIS A 107 -31.68 -9.44 31.57
N PRO A 108 -30.59 -8.93 32.18
CA PRO A 108 -30.30 -7.50 32.14
C PRO A 108 -29.54 -7.06 30.87
N VAL A 109 -28.99 -7.98 30.07
CA VAL A 109 -28.14 -7.61 28.91
C VAL A 109 -28.95 -7.56 27.62
N ARG A 110 -29.02 -6.37 27.00
CA ARG A 110 -29.62 -6.21 25.67
C ARG A 110 -28.76 -6.93 24.62
N LEU A 111 -29.30 -8.01 24.06
CA LEU A 111 -28.68 -8.73 22.96
C LEU A 111 -28.73 -7.93 21.64
N LEU A 112 -27.83 -8.27 20.72
CA LEU A 112 -27.84 -7.72 19.36
C LEU A 112 -29.06 -8.23 18.60
N PRO A 113 -29.70 -7.39 17.77
CA PRO A 113 -30.64 -7.86 16.76
C PRO A 113 -29.98 -8.89 15.81
N ASP A 114 -30.77 -9.85 15.32
CA ASP A 114 -30.29 -10.90 14.40
C ASP A 114 -29.70 -10.36 13.09
N ALA A 115 -30.17 -9.19 12.64
CA ALA A 115 -29.63 -8.52 11.47
C ALA A 115 -28.20 -8.04 11.72
N ASP A 116 -27.96 -7.38 12.85
CA ASP A 116 -26.64 -6.87 13.22
C ASP A 116 -25.67 -8.02 13.51
N ARG A 117 -26.12 -9.06 14.22
CA ARG A 117 -25.34 -10.27 14.47
C ARG A 117 -24.83 -10.89 13.16
N ARG A 118 -25.73 -11.12 12.20
CA ARG A 118 -25.37 -11.68 10.88
C ARG A 118 -24.45 -10.76 10.08
N ALA A 119 -24.65 -9.45 10.17
CA ALA A 119 -23.76 -8.48 9.53
C ALA A 119 -22.34 -8.57 10.11
N LEU A 120 -22.19 -8.63 11.44
CA LEU A 120 -20.91 -8.78 12.11
C LEU A 120 -20.24 -10.13 11.81
N GLU A 121 -20.98 -11.23 11.80
CA GLU A 121 -20.48 -12.55 11.39
C GLU A 121 -19.95 -12.51 9.95
N GLY A 122 -20.67 -11.84 9.04
CA GLY A 122 -20.24 -11.64 7.66
C GLY A 122 -18.97 -10.80 7.52
N LEU A 123 -18.69 -9.88 8.45
CA LEU A 123 -17.48 -9.06 8.49
C LEU A 123 -16.28 -9.82 9.06
N THR A 124 -16.52 -10.69 10.05
CA THR A 124 -15.48 -11.45 10.78
C THR A 124 -15.22 -12.85 10.21
N LYS A 125 -15.96 -13.26 9.16
CA LYS A 125 -15.80 -14.57 8.52
C LYS A 125 -14.33 -14.84 8.15
N PRO A 126 -13.73 -15.97 8.57
CA PRO A 126 -12.30 -16.25 8.34
C PRO A 126 -11.87 -16.16 6.88
N SER A 127 -12.70 -16.66 5.95
CA SER A 127 -12.41 -16.59 4.52
C SER A 127 -12.33 -15.15 4.00
N ARG A 128 -13.16 -14.24 4.54
CA ARG A 128 -13.15 -12.82 4.19
C ARG A 128 -11.92 -12.13 4.75
N VAL A 129 -11.58 -12.40 6.01
CA VAL A 129 -10.39 -11.85 6.67
C VAL A 129 -9.12 -12.27 5.93
N ALA A 130 -9.03 -13.55 5.51
CA ALA A 130 -7.92 -14.05 4.71
C ALA A 130 -7.86 -13.38 3.32
N ALA A 131 -8.99 -13.24 2.63
CA ALA A 131 -9.03 -12.56 1.33
C ALA A 131 -8.59 -11.09 1.42
N GLN A 132 -9.03 -10.36 2.46
CA GLN A 132 -8.59 -8.99 2.72
C GLN A 132 -7.08 -8.92 2.97
N ARG A 133 -6.53 -9.89 3.72
CA ARG A 133 -5.09 -9.97 3.96
C ARG A 133 -4.29 -10.19 2.68
N THR A 134 -4.79 -11.05 1.77
CA THR A 134 -4.17 -11.25 0.45
C THR A 134 -4.12 -9.95 -0.34
N VAL A 135 -5.23 -9.19 -0.41
CA VAL A 135 -5.29 -7.90 -1.09
C VAL A 135 -4.30 -6.90 -0.49
N TYR A 136 -4.24 -6.82 0.85
CA TYR A 136 -3.27 -5.98 1.54
C TYR A 136 -1.82 -6.33 1.17
N ARG A 137 -1.46 -7.61 1.18
CA ARG A 137 -0.10 -8.03 0.82
C ARG A 137 0.25 -7.72 -0.63
N GLU A 138 -0.67 -7.93 -1.56
CA GLU A 138 -0.48 -7.59 -2.97
C GLU A 138 -0.31 -6.09 -3.20
N LEU A 139 -1.04 -5.26 -2.45
CA LEU A 139 -0.86 -3.81 -2.46
C LEU A 139 0.54 -3.40 -1.98
N ILE A 140 1.00 -3.96 -0.85
CA ILE A 140 2.35 -3.67 -0.32
C ILE A 140 3.41 -4.07 -1.36
N ASP A 141 3.34 -5.30 -1.86
CA ASP A 141 4.31 -5.81 -2.83
C ASP A 141 4.34 -4.96 -4.12
N SER A 142 3.17 -4.53 -4.62
CA SER A 142 3.06 -3.69 -5.82
C SER A 142 3.61 -2.27 -5.61
N CYS A 143 3.32 -1.66 -4.46
CA CYS A 143 3.88 -0.35 -4.11
C CYS A 143 5.41 -0.41 -3.96
N CYS A 144 5.93 -1.48 -3.34
CA CYS A 144 7.37 -1.70 -3.22
C CYS A 144 8.03 -1.83 -4.59
N LEU A 145 7.48 -2.65 -5.50
CA LEU A 145 8.01 -2.79 -6.86
C LEU A 145 7.98 -1.47 -7.63
N LEU A 146 6.88 -0.72 -7.56
CA LEU A 146 6.76 0.57 -8.23
C LEU A 146 7.79 1.57 -7.70
N HIS A 147 8.05 1.55 -6.39
CA HIS A 147 9.05 2.41 -5.80
C HIS A 147 10.47 2.03 -6.21
N ILE A 148 10.81 0.72 -6.28
CA ILE A 148 12.10 0.29 -6.82
C ILE A 148 12.30 0.75 -8.26
N HIS A 149 11.26 0.63 -9.11
CA HIS A 149 11.31 1.10 -10.48
C HIS A 149 11.54 2.63 -10.55
N HIS A 150 10.81 3.39 -9.74
CA HIS A 150 11.01 4.84 -9.62
C HIS A 150 12.42 5.22 -9.15
N LEU A 151 12.95 4.52 -8.14
CA LEU A 151 14.28 4.78 -7.61
C LEU A 151 15.36 4.48 -8.65
N TRP A 152 15.22 3.41 -9.42
CA TRP A 152 16.16 3.11 -10.50
C TRP A 152 16.21 4.23 -11.55
N ARG A 153 15.05 4.81 -11.88
CA ARG A 153 14.93 5.89 -12.87
C ARG A 153 15.45 7.23 -12.38
N THR A 154 15.40 7.46 -11.08
CA THR A 154 15.77 8.74 -10.46
C THR A 154 17.05 8.64 -9.63
N ASP A 155 17.79 7.52 -9.74
CA ASP A 155 19.01 7.31 -8.97
C ASP A 155 20.06 8.37 -9.31
N ASP A 156 20.60 8.96 -8.27
CA ASP A 156 21.70 9.91 -8.33
C ASP A 156 22.77 9.36 -7.38
N PRO A 157 23.79 8.66 -7.89
CA PRO A 157 24.78 7.98 -7.07
C PRO A 157 25.51 8.89 -6.07
N ASP A 158 25.56 10.21 -6.33
CA ASP A 158 26.23 11.18 -5.49
C ASP A 158 25.35 11.68 -4.33
N ARG A 159 24.03 11.51 -4.43
CA ARG A 159 23.05 12.10 -3.49
C ARG A 159 22.13 11.09 -2.84
N SER A 160 21.88 9.97 -3.51
CA SER A 160 20.93 8.95 -3.10
C SER A 160 21.61 7.86 -2.28
N ALA A 161 20.88 7.32 -1.29
CA ALA A 161 21.30 6.08 -0.66
C ALA A 161 21.31 4.95 -1.70
N PRO A 162 22.22 3.97 -1.58
CA PRO A 162 22.25 2.84 -2.51
C PRO A 162 20.89 2.15 -2.59
N ILE A 163 20.40 1.91 -3.81
CA ILE A 163 19.12 1.23 -4.08
C ILE A 163 19.01 -0.17 -3.45
N THR A 164 20.15 -0.78 -3.11
CA THR A 164 20.23 -2.02 -2.32
C THR A 164 19.56 -1.90 -0.96
N THR A 165 19.54 -0.70 -0.35
CA THR A 165 18.90 -0.46 0.94
C THR A 165 17.37 -0.63 0.85
N PRO A 166 16.65 0.10 -0.02
CA PRO A 166 15.23 -0.17 -0.31
C PRO A 166 14.92 -1.61 -0.70
N LEU A 167 15.78 -2.27 -1.49
CA LEU A 167 15.59 -3.66 -1.88
C LEU A 167 15.59 -4.61 -0.67
N ILE A 168 16.52 -4.44 0.27
CA ILE A 168 16.57 -5.21 1.51
C ILE A 168 15.39 -4.87 2.42
N ASP A 169 15.02 -3.59 2.50
CA ASP A 169 13.88 -3.13 3.31
C ASP A 169 12.55 -3.71 2.83
N TYR A 170 12.35 -3.84 1.52
CA TYR A 170 11.10 -4.33 0.92
C TYR A 170 11.06 -5.85 0.76
N PHE A 171 12.19 -6.47 0.43
CA PHE A 171 12.25 -7.90 0.10
C PHE A 171 13.32 -8.66 0.91
N PRO A 172 13.34 -8.53 2.25
CA PRO A 172 14.41 -9.08 3.08
C PRO A 172 14.56 -10.60 2.93
N SER A 173 13.44 -11.30 2.69
CA SER A 173 13.41 -12.75 2.47
C SER A 173 14.18 -13.19 1.23
N PHE A 174 14.17 -12.37 0.19
CA PHE A 174 14.95 -12.62 -1.01
C PHE A 174 16.43 -12.40 -0.73
N PHE A 175 16.82 -11.36 0.00
CA PHE A 175 18.24 -11.02 0.17
C PHE A 175 18.93 -11.83 1.27
N ALA A 176 18.20 -12.38 2.25
CA ALA A 176 18.75 -13.14 3.38
C ALA A 176 19.54 -14.42 3.00
N ARG A 177 19.46 -14.88 1.75
CA ARG A 177 20.30 -15.96 1.19
C ARG A 177 21.77 -15.58 1.10
N ASP A 178 22.08 -14.29 0.91
CA ASP A 178 23.44 -13.78 1.00
C ASP A 178 23.84 -13.58 2.48
N PRO A 179 24.91 -14.25 2.96
CA PRO A 179 25.42 -14.05 4.32
C PRO A 179 25.72 -12.57 4.65
N ALA A 180 26.15 -11.77 3.67
CA ALA A 180 26.55 -10.38 3.90
C ALA A 180 25.37 -9.46 4.24
N THR A 181 24.17 -9.76 3.73
CA THR A 181 22.97 -8.92 3.93
C THR A 181 22.04 -9.47 5.02
N ARG A 182 22.28 -10.68 5.53
CA ARG A 182 21.38 -11.39 6.45
C ARG A 182 21.03 -10.58 7.71
N ALA A 183 22.01 -9.90 8.31
CA ALA A 183 21.78 -9.06 9.48
C ALA A 183 20.86 -7.87 9.18
N GLN A 184 21.05 -7.23 8.02
CA GLN A 184 20.21 -6.12 7.56
C GLN A 184 18.80 -6.61 7.23
N CYS A 185 18.66 -7.78 6.60
CA CYS A 185 17.37 -8.40 6.32
C CYS A 185 16.58 -8.70 7.61
N ALA A 186 17.26 -9.24 8.63
CA ALA A 186 16.65 -9.47 9.94
C ALA A 186 16.24 -8.15 10.62
N ALA A 187 17.06 -7.11 10.51
CA ALA A 187 16.72 -5.78 11.01
C ALA A 187 15.49 -5.20 10.28
N ALA A 188 15.46 -5.30 8.95
CA ALA A 188 14.34 -4.82 8.12
C ALA A 188 13.03 -5.53 8.48
N LEU A 189 13.03 -6.85 8.65
CA LEU A 189 11.83 -7.61 9.06
C LEU A 189 11.26 -7.15 10.41
N ASN A 190 12.13 -6.73 11.34
CA ASN A 190 11.71 -6.28 12.66
C ASN A 190 11.33 -4.79 12.69
N ALA A 191 12.05 -3.95 11.95
CA ALA A 191 11.93 -2.51 12.01
C ALA A 191 10.88 -1.94 11.05
N ARG A 192 10.64 -2.60 9.91
CA ARG A 192 9.74 -2.08 8.88
C ARG A 192 8.30 -2.50 9.16
N PRO A 193 7.36 -1.54 9.31
CA PRO A 193 6.03 -1.83 9.82
C PRO A 193 5.16 -2.65 8.83
N TRP A 194 5.47 -2.60 7.53
CA TRP A 194 4.78 -3.43 6.51
C TRP A 194 5.17 -4.92 6.53
N HIS A 195 6.12 -5.32 7.38
CA HIS A 195 6.42 -6.72 7.66
C HIS A 195 5.75 -7.22 8.95
N HIS A 196 5.03 -6.36 9.67
CA HIS A 196 4.36 -6.76 10.91
C HIS A 196 3.34 -7.87 10.66
N GLY A 197 3.45 -8.95 11.46
CA GLY A 197 2.56 -10.10 11.37
C GLY A 197 2.66 -10.86 10.05
N ILE A 198 3.76 -10.73 9.31
CA ILE A 198 3.95 -11.48 8.06
C ILE A 198 4.03 -12.99 8.34
N THR A 199 3.24 -13.78 7.62
CA THR A 199 3.25 -15.25 7.77
C THR A 199 4.38 -15.89 6.95
N PRO A 200 4.78 -17.15 7.21
CA PRO A 200 5.78 -17.84 6.39
C PRO A 200 5.41 -17.91 4.90
N ASP A 201 4.13 -18.11 4.57
CA ASP A 201 3.66 -18.16 3.18
C ASP A 201 3.74 -16.78 2.51
N GLU A 202 3.40 -15.72 3.25
CA GLU A 202 3.54 -14.34 2.81
C GLU A 202 5.02 -13.97 2.62
N LEU A 203 5.90 -14.45 3.50
CA LEU A 203 7.34 -14.27 3.43
C LEU A 203 7.92 -14.96 2.18
N ALA A 204 7.46 -16.18 1.88
CA ALA A 204 7.81 -16.89 0.66
C ALA A 204 7.30 -16.19 -0.60
N LYS A 205 6.09 -15.59 -0.56
CA LYS A 205 5.59 -14.73 -1.65
C LYS A 205 6.44 -13.48 -1.82
N ASN A 206 6.76 -12.79 -0.74
CA ASN A 206 7.65 -11.62 -0.73
C ASN A 206 9.04 -11.95 -1.31
N ALA A 207 9.58 -13.14 -1.04
CA ALA A 207 10.83 -13.60 -1.66
C ALA A 207 10.72 -13.76 -3.19
N ARG A 208 9.58 -14.22 -3.70
CA ARG A 208 9.34 -14.32 -5.16
C ARG A 208 9.24 -12.93 -5.81
N VAL A 209 8.55 -11.99 -5.16
CA VAL A 209 8.46 -10.60 -5.64
C VAL A 209 9.85 -9.94 -5.60
N GLY A 210 10.64 -10.20 -4.55
CA GLY A 210 12.02 -9.75 -4.48
C GLY A 210 12.90 -10.29 -5.61
N ALA A 211 12.63 -11.52 -6.07
CA ALA A 211 13.31 -12.08 -7.24
C ALA A 211 12.98 -11.32 -8.52
N GLN A 212 11.71 -10.93 -8.70
CA GLN A 212 11.29 -10.08 -9.82
C GLN A 212 11.95 -8.71 -9.77
N ALA A 213 12.03 -8.09 -8.58
CA ALA A 213 12.73 -6.82 -8.39
C ALA A 213 14.21 -6.93 -8.75
N ALA A 214 14.89 -7.99 -8.30
CA ALA A 214 16.30 -8.22 -8.62
C ALA A 214 16.51 -8.50 -10.12
N GLU A 215 15.63 -9.28 -10.75
CA GLU A 215 15.67 -9.53 -12.19
C GLU A 215 15.50 -8.22 -12.98
N PHE A 216 14.50 -7.40 -12.62
CA PHE A 216 14.32 -6.06 -13.21
C PHE A 216 15.61 -5.24 -13.11
N MET A 217 16.22 -5.16 -11.94
CA MET A 217 17.44 -4.39 -11.71
C MET A 217 18.60 -4.86 -12.59
N VAL A 218 18.81 -6.18 -12.69
CA VAL A 218 19.88 -6.75 -13.53
C VAL A 218 19.64 -6.42 -15.00
N ARG A 219 18.41 -6.65 -15.48
CA ARG A 219 18.06 -6.43 -16.89
C ARG A 219 18.08 -4.94 -17.26
N ALA A 220 17.62 -4.08 -16.36
CA ALA A 220 17.68 -2.64 -16.52
C ALA A 220 19.14 -2.12 -16.55
N ALA A 221 20.03 -2.71 -15.74
CA ALA A 221 21.47 -2.40 -15.78
C ALA A 221 22.12 -2.83 -17.10
N GLN A 222 21.78 -4.02 -17.59
CA GLN A 222 22.25 -4.51 -18.89
C GLN A 222 21.77 -3.61 -20.04
N TYR A 223 20.49 -3.25 -20.03
CA TYR A 223 19.92 -2.31 -20.99
C TYR A 223 20.60 -0.94 -20.91
N ALA A 224 20.86 -0.40 -19.71
CA ALA A 224 21.55 0.87 -19.56
C ALA A 224 23.01 0.84 -20.06
N ALA A 225 23.68 -0.32 -19.97
CA ALA A 225 25.05 -0.49 -20.44
C ALA A 225 25.14 -0.65 -21.97
N ASP A 226 24.20 -1.36 -22.59
CA ASP A 226 24.12 -1.56 -24.04
C ASP A 226 22.66 -1.69 -24.50
N PRO A 227 21.95 -0.56 -24.74
CA PRO A 227 20.54 -0.60 -25.14
C PRO A 227 20.30 -1.34 -26.46
N VAL A 228 21.23 -1.20 -27.41
CA VAL A 228 21.13 -1.77 -28.76
C VAL A 228 21.34 -3.28 -28.74
N GLY A 229 22.40 -3.74 -28.07
CA GLY A 229 22.66 -5.17 -27.89
C GLY A 229 21.54 -5.83 -27.11
N TYR A 230 21.09 -5.22 -26.02
CA TYR A 230 19.98 -5.73 -25.23
C TYR A 230 18.67 -5.85 -26.04
N ALA A 231 18.33 -4.82 -26.82
CA ALA A 231 17.14 -4.81 -27.68
C ALA A 231 17.19 -5.93 -28.74
N THR A 232 18.36 -6.12 -29.35
CA THR A 232 18.61 -7.14 -30.37
C THR A 232 18.50 -8.55 -29.79
N GLU A 233 19.10 -8.81 -28.63
CA GLU A 233 19.08 -10.11 -27.96
C GLU A 233 17.66 -10.54 -27.55
N HIS A 234 16.84 -9.58 -27.11
CA HIS A 234 15.51 -9.84 -26.55
C HIS A 234 14.37 -9.65 -27.56
N GLY A 235 14.67 -9.40 -28.83
CA GLY A 235 13.67 -9.30 -29.91
C GLY A 235 12.77 -8.07 -29.82
N TYR A 236 13.23 -6.99 -29.18
CA TYR A 236 12.54 -5.70 -29.20
C TYR A 236 12.78 -5.05 -30.58
N ALA A 237 11.97 -5.44 -31.57
CA ALA A 237 12.06 -4.90 -32.92
C ALA A 237 11.63 -3.42 -32.92
N LEU A 238 12.51 -2.53 -33.38
CA LEU A 238 12.14 -1.14 -33.60
C LEU A 238 11.07 -1.04 -34.71
N PRO A 239 10.08 -0.15 -34.58
CA PRO A 239 9.17 0.13 -35.69
C PRO A 239 9.98 0.63 -36.88
N LEU A 240 9.88 -0.08 -38.01
CA LEU A 240 10.42 0.44 -39.27
C LEU A 240 9.73 1.77 -39.60
N PRO A 241 10.44 2.80 -40.07
CA PRO A 241 9.79 4.03 -40.52
C PRO A 241 8.77 3.70 -41.63
N PRO A 242 7.62 4.41 -41.66
CA PRO A 242 6.55 4.12 -42.61
C PRO A 242 7.08 4.27 -44.05
N GLY A 243 7.15 3.14 -44.77
CA GLY A 243 7.68 3.05 -46.15
C GLY A 243 9.00 2.30 -46.30
N GLY A 244 9.63 1.82 -45.22
CA GLY A 244 10.86 1.01 -45.28
C GLY A 244 10.59 -0.43 -45.72
N ARG A 245 11.14 -0.85 -46.87
CA ARG A 245 11.27 -2.28 -47.20
C ARG A 245 12.12 -2.97 -46.13
N VAL A 246 11.81 -4.23 -45.84
CA VAL A 246 12.67 -5.16 -45.09
C VAL A 246 13.98 -5.30 -45.88
N LEU A 247 14.93 -4.40 -45.65
CA LEU A 247 16.30 -4.54 -46.10
C LEU A 247 17.03 -5.28 -44.99
N GLU A 248 17.81 -6.26 -45.39
CA GLU A 248 18.59 -7.15 -44.53
C GLU A 248 19.36 -6.37 -43.45
N LEU A 249 19.39 -6.96 -42.25
CA LEU A 249 20.01 -6.48 -41.01
C LEU A 249 21.52 -6.26 -41.12
N THR A 250 22.00 -5.32 -41.93
CA THR A 250 23.44 -5.04 -42.07
C THR A 250 23.85 -3.60 -41.90
N ASP A 251 22.92 -2.70 -41.53
CA ASP A 251 23.25 -1.27 -41.35
C ASP A 251 23.20 -0.88 -39.84
N PRO A 252 24.34 -0.93 -39.11
CA PRO A 252 24.41 -0.62 -37.69
C PRO A 252 24.14 0.87 -37.37
N ASP A 253 24.08 1.75 -38.38
CA ASP A 253 23.85 3.19 -38.20
C ASP A 253 22.36 3.60 -38.18
N ARG A 254 21.42 2.63 -38.21
CA ARG A 254 19.96 2.87 -38.17
C ARG A 254 19.26 2.48 -36.86
N PHE A 255 20.02 2.32 -35.78
CA PHE A 255 19.42 2.14 -34.45
C PHE A 255 18.91 3.48 -33.93
N ALA A 256 17.59 3.64 -33.87
CA ALA A 256 16.94 4.65 -33.04
C ALA A 256 16.72 4.01 -31.66
N PRO A 257 17.52 4.35 -30.63
CA PRO A 257 17.43 3.78 -29.28
C PRO A 257 16.21 4.35 -28.52
N ASP A 258 15.08 4.50 -29.19
CA ASP A 258 13.95 5.33 -28.75
C ASP A 258 12.80 4.50 -28.15
N ALA A 259 12.98 3.19 -27.95
CA ALA A 259 12.06 2.45 -27.08
C ALA A 259 12.19 3.06 -25.68
N GLU A 260 11.15 3.74 -25.20
CA GLU A 260 11.20 4.36 -23.88
C GLU A 260 11.45 3.25 -22.85
N PHE A 261 12.27 3.52 -21.84
CA PHE A 261 12.64 2.50 -20.84
C PHE A 261 11.42 1.77 -20.26
N ASP A 262 10.29 2.47 -20.12
CA ASP A 262 9.05 1.94 -19.58
C ASP A 262 8.32 0.99 -20.56
N ASP A 263 8.63 1.01 -21.86
CA ASP A 263 8.15 0.02 -22.83
C ASP A 263 8.88 -1.32 -22.66
N VAL A 264 10.18 -1.26 -22.37
CA VAL A 264 11.03 -2.44 -22.14
C VAL A 264 10.79 -3.02 -20.75
N PHE A 265 10.65 -2.14 -19.76
CA PHE A 265 10.45 -2.46 -18.36
C PHE A 265 9.21 -1.72 -17.83
N PRO A 266 7.99 -2.21 -18.12
CA PRO A 266 6.78 -1.54 -17.68
C PRO A 266 6.72 -1.48 -16.14
N PRO A 267 6.57 -0.28 -15.55
CA PRO A 267 6.37 -0.17 -14.11
C PRO A 267 5.03 -0.82 -13.73
N PRO A 268 4.87 -1.23 -12.46
CA PRO A 268 3.55 -1.58 -11.94
C PRO A 268 2.55 -0.45 -12.19
N ASP A 269 1.38 -0.84 -12.69
CA ASP A 269 0.31 0.07 -13.08
C ASP A 269 -0.23 0.84 -11.86
N LEU A 270 0.08 2.14 -11.80
CA LEU A 270 -0.31 3.00 -10.69
C LEU A 270 -1.83 3.13 -10.55
N ASP A 271 -2.58 3.15 -11.65
CA ASP A 271 -4.04 3.24 -11.60
C ASP A 271 -4.63 1.97 -10.99
N LYS A 272 -4.07 0.80 -11.32
CA LYS A 272 -4.47 -0.47 -10.67
C LYS A 272 -4.13 -0.47 -9.19
N ILE A 273 -2.98 0.06 -8.79
CA ILE A 273 -2.61 0.21 -7.37
C ILE A 273 -3.62 1.13 -6.68
N ALA A 274 -3.91 2.30 -7.24
CA ALA A 274 -4.86 3.26 -6.69
C ALA A 274 -6.26 2.64 -6.53
N GLN A 275 -6.75 1.93 -7.56
CA GLN A 275 -8.02 1.20 -7.51
C GLN A 275 -8.05 0.12 -6.42
N ALA A 276 -6.96 -0.66 -6.31
CA ALA A 276 -6.85 -1.68 -5.27
C ALA A 276 -6.80 -1.06 -3.86
N VAL A 277 -6.16 0.10 -3.69
CA VAL A 277 -6.16 0.84 -2.42
C VAL A 277 -7.57 1.34 -2.08
N GLN A 278 -8.30 1.92 -3.05
CA GLN A 278 -9.69 2.33 -2.82
C GLN A 278 -10.59 1.14 -2.46
N ARG A 279 -10.40 -0.01 -3.13
CA ARG A 279 -11.11 -1.25 -2.80
C ARG A 279 -10.81 -1.70 -1.38
N PHE A 280 -9.55 -1.63 -0.94
CA PHE A 280 -9.16 -2.00 0.42
C PHE A 280 -9.74 -1.03 1.46
N ILE A 281 -9.73 0.28 1.21
CA ILE A 281 -10.43 1.28 2.03
C ILE A 281 -11.92 0.93 2.15
N GLY A 282 -12.58 0.64 1.02
CA GLY A 282 -13.99 0.23 0.96
C GLY A 282 -14.29 -1.10 1.67
N MET A 283 -13.28 -1.91 2.01
CA MET A 283 -13.44 -3.09 2.85
C MET A 283 -13.35 -2.77 4.35
N VAL A 284 -12.55 -1.77 4.73
CA VAL A 284 -12.28 -1.40 6.13
C VAL A 284 -13.33 -0.41 6.66
N GLN A 285 -13.69 0.60 5.88
CA GLN A 285 -14.64 1.64 6.31
C GLN A 285 -16.01 1.09 6.72
N PRO A 286 -16.68 0.20 5.95
CA PRO A 286 -17.98 -0.32 6.37
C PRO A 286 -17.92 -1.12 7.68
N ALA A 287 -16.82 -1.82 7.94
CA ALA A 287 -16.63 -2.56 9.20
C ALA A 287 -16.49 -1.60 10.38
N HIS A 288 -15.72 -0.53 10.19
CA HIS A 288 -15.57 0.55 11.16
C HIS A 288 -16.90 1.25 11.46
N ASP A 289 -17.66 1.60 10.42
CA ASP A 289 -18.92 2.33 10.56
C ASP A 289 -20.00 1.46 11.21
N ALA A 290 -20.06 0.16 10.85
CA ALA A 290 -20.94 -0.81 11.50
C ALA A 290 -20.65 -0.93 13.01
N LEU A 291 -19.37 -1.04 13.39
CA LEU A 291 -18.99 -1.07 14.81
C LEU A 291 -19.41 0.21 15.53
N ARG A 292 -19.23 1.38 14.91
CA ARG A 292 -19.61 2.67 15.52
C ARG A 292 -21.12 2.79 15.73
N LEU A 293 -21.93 2.37 14.76
CA LEU A 293 -23.39 2.37 14.91
C LEU A 293 -23.84 1.49 16.07
N ILE A 294 -23.29 0.28 16.17
CA ILE A 294 -23.63 -0.67 17.23
C ILE A 294 -23.23 -0.16 18.62
N LEU A 295 -22.09 0.54 18.72
CA LEU A 295 -21.64 1.13 19.97
C LEU A 295 -22.46 2.38 20.35
N ALA A 296 -22.93 3.16 19.38
CA ALA A 296 -23.77 4.34 19.63
C ALA A 296 -25.15 3.97 20.20
N ASP A 297 -25.74 2.85 19.75
CA ASP A 297 -27.06 2.38 20.22
C ASP A 297 -27.05 1.79 21.65
N ARG A 298 -25.87 1.72 22.29
CA ARG A 298 -25.65 1.09 23.60
C ARG A 298 -25.29 2.07 24.73
N VAL A 299 -25.09 3.36 24.41
CA VAL A 299 -24.86 4.44 25.39
C VAL A 299 -26.15 5.22 25.57
#